data_AF-A0A2N3HMR5-F1
#
_entry.id   AF-A0A2N3HMR5-F1
#
_cell.length_a   1.000
_cell.length_b   1.000
_cell.length_c   1.000
_cell.angle_alpha   90.00
_cell.angle_beta   90.00
_cell.angle_gamma   90.00
#
_symmetry.space_group_name_H-M   'P 1'
#
loop_
_entity.id
_entity.type
_entity.pdbx_description
1 polymer ?
#
loop_
_entity_poly.entity_id
_entity_poly.type
_entity_poly.pdbx_seq_one_letter_code
_entity_poly.pdbx_strand_id
1 'polypeptide(L)' 'MDIVNKALEFEQRKQVFKTTSERIEASREVKDLILDLNTVYKTEKDPKLMDIMKRLTAIKQKIEKRLKGRP' A
#
# COMPACT_ATOMS: atom_id res chain seq x y z
N MET A 1 0.04 14.16 -10.64
CA MET A 1 0.99 13.60 -9.66
C MET A 1 1.08 12.12 -9.92
N ASP A 2 2.29 11.64 -10.20
CA ASP A 2 2.56 10.27 -10.60
C ASP A 2 2.15 9.27 -9.50
N ILE A 3 1.32 8.28 -9.84
CA ILE A 3 0.83 7.25 -8.91
C ILE A 3 2.02 6.50 -8.31
N VAL A 4 3.09 6.33 -9.09
CA VAL A 4 4.34 5.72 -8.64
C VAL A 4 4.98 6.52 -7.52
N ASN A 5 5.03 7.84 -7.64
CA ASN A 5 5.61 8.69 -6.59
C ASN A 5 4.79 8.62 -5.29
N LYS A 6 3.46 8.65 -5.37
CA LYS A 6 2.59 8.49 -4.18
C LYS A 6 2.80 7.13 -3.50
N ALA A 7 2.94 6.07 -4.31
CA ALA A 7 3.24 4.74 -3.80
C ALA A 7 4.60 4.67 -3.08
N LEU A 8 5.63 5.32 -3.63
CA LEU A 8 6.95 5.40 -3.02
C LEU A 8 6.95 6.26 -1.76
N GLU A 9 6.25 7.39 -1.76
CA GLU A 9 6.05 8.22 -0.56
C GLU A 9 5.37 7.43 0.56
N PHE A 10 4.30 6.69 0.23
CA PHE A 10 3.64 5.80 1.17
C PHE A 10 4.61 4.74 1.70
N GLU A 11 5.41 4.12 0.83
CA GLU A 11 6.38 3.11 1.25
C GLU A 11 7.43 3.67 2.22
N GLN A 12 7.94 4.87 1.94
CA GLN A 12 9.02 5.50 2.70
C GLN A 12 8.55 6.18 3.98
N ARG A 13 7.27 6.56 4.09
CA ARG A 13 6.75 7.19 5.30
C ARG A 13 6.85 6.27 6.51
N LYS A 14 7.04 6.86 7.69
CA LYS A 14 7.12 6.10 8.95
C LYS A 14 5.77 5.41 9.25
N GLN A 15 5.71 4.09 9.08
CA GLN A 15 4.51 3.26 9.27
C GLN A 15 4.21 3.00 10.76
N VAL A 16 4.08 4.06 11.57
CA VAL A 16 3.75 3.97 13.01
C VAL A 16 2.35 4.50 13.22
N PHE A 17 1.38 3.58 13.22
CA PHE A 17 -0.04 3.88 13.45
C PHE A 17 -0.40 3.60 14.91
N LYS A 18 -0.65 4.68 15.67
CA LYS A 18 -0.96 4.63 17.10
C LYS A 18 -2.40 4.17 17.31
N THR A 19 -3.34 4.75 16.58
CA THR A 19 -4.78 4.48 16.76
C THR A 19 -5.32 3.45 15.77
N THR A 20 -6.50 2.90 16.06
CA THR A 20 -7.20 2.00 15.13
C THR A 20 -7.68 2.74 13.88
N SER A 21 -8.14 3.98 14.03
CA SER A 21 -8.57 4.82 12.89
C SER A 21 -7.43 5.06 11.91
N GLU A 22 -6.24 5.45 12.40
CA GLU A 22 -5.04 5.61 11.56
C GLU A 22 -4.68 4.34 10.78
N ARG A 23 -4.81 3.17 11.42
CA ARG A 23 -4.57 1.88 10.75
C ARG A 23 -5.61 1.59 9.67
N ILE A 24 -6.88 1.95 9.88
CA ILE A 24 -7.94 1.77 8.90
C ILE A 24 -7.69 2.68 7.69
N GLU A 25 -7.40 3.95 7.93
CA GLU A 25 -7.08 4.93 6.87
C GLU A 25 -5.88 4.48 6.05
N ALA A 26 -4.78 4.09 6.70
CA ALA A 26 -3.60 3.59 6.01
C ALA A 26 -3.85 2.29 5.23
N SER A 27 -4.71 1.40 5.74
CA SER A 27 -5.10 0.17 5.04
C SER A 27 -5.91 0.45 3.78
N ARG A 28 -6.79 1.47 3.82
CA ARG A 28 -7.56 1.92 2.65
C ARG A 28 -6.65 2.59 1.63
N GLU A 29 -5.84 3.55 2.06
CA GLU A 29 -4.89 4.28 1.22
C GLU A 29 -3.94 3.33 0.47
N VAL A 30 -3.34 2.36 1.17
CA VAL A 30 -2.44 1.40 0.51
C VAL A 30 -3.17 0.48 -0.49
N LYS A 31 -4.44 0.14 -0.21
CA LYS A 31 -5.26 -0.66 -1.12
C LYS A 31 -5.55 0.13 -2.40
N ASP A 32 -5.91 1.39 -2.27
CA ASP A 32 -6.22 2.26 -3.41
C ASP A 32 -4.96 2.45 -4.28
N LEU A 33 -3.80 2.70 -3.67
CA LEU A 33 -2.52 2.77 -4.38
C LEU A 33 -2.19 1.48 -5.16
N ILE A 34 -2.45 0.30 -4.59
CA ILE A 34 -2.22 -0.98 -5.29
C ILE A 34 -3.17 -1.12 -6.49
N LEU A 35 -4.45 -0.76 -6.33
CA LEU A 35 -5.42 -0.84 -7.43
C LEU A 35 -5.07 0.13 -8.54
N ASP A 36 -4.71 1.37 -8.21
CA ASP A 36 -4.27 2.37 -9.16
C ASP A 36 -3.01 1.92 -9.92
N LEU A 37 -1.99 1.40 -9.22
CA LEU A 37 -0.79 0.83 -9.84
C LEU A 37 -1.12 -0.34 -10.77
N ASN A 38 -2.10 -1.17 -10.42
CA ASN A 38 -2.53 -2.27 -11.27
C ASN A 38 -3.19 -1.78 -12.58
N THR A 39 -3.88 -0.63 -12.56
CA THR A 39 -4.41 -0.04 -13.79
C THR A 39 -3.30 0.38 -14.74
N VAL A 40 -2.22 0.99 -14.23
CA VAL A 40 -1.05 1.39 -15.01
C VAL A 40 -0.30 0.15 -15.52
N TYR A 41 -0.09 -0.84 -14.65
CA TYR A 41 0.57 -2.09 -14.99
C TYR A 41 -0.12 -2.86 -16.12
N LYS A 42 -1.46 -2.85 -16.19
CA LYS A 42 -2.18 -3.52 -17.28
C LYS A 42 -1.85 -2.96 -18.67
N THR A 43 -1.50 -1.68 -18.75
CA THR A 43 -1.14 -1.01 -20.00
C THR A 43 0.35 -1.14 -20.30
N GLU A 44 1.21 -0.79 -19.34
CA GLU A 44 2.66 -0.71 -19.55
C GLU A 44 3.39 -2.04 -19.34
N LYS A 45 2.81 -2.92 -18.51
CA LYS A 45 3.38 -4.21 -18.07
C LYS A 45 4.80 -4.11 -17.49
N ASP A 46 5.20 -2.95 -16.96
CA ASP A 46 6.52 -2.74 -16.36
C ASP A 46 6.68 -3.62 -15.10
N PRO A 47 7.69 -4.51 -15.06
CA PRO A 47 8.03 -5.29 -13.87
C PRO A 47 8.26 -4.45 -12.60
N LYS A 48 8.74 -3.20 -12.73
CA LYS A 48 8.97 -2.32 -11.57
C LYS A 48 7.68 -1.99 -10.82
N LEU A 49 6.57 -1.81 -11.54
CA LEU A 49 5.24 -1.57 -10.93
C LEU A 49 4.81 -2.78 -10.10
N MET A 50 5.11 -3.99 -10.58
CA MET A 50 4.84 -5.23 -9.85
C MET A 50 5.63 -5.30 -8.54
N ASP A 51 6.89 -4.92 -8.57
CA ASP A 51 7.72 -4.91 -7.36
C ASP A 51 7.21 -3.91 -6.32
N ILE A 52 6.78 -2.71 -6.76
CA ILE A 52 6.14 -1.72 -5.88
C ILE A 52 4.84 -2.30 -5.28
N MET A 53 3.96 -2.88 -6.09
CA MET A 53 2.72 -3.49 -5.62
C MET A 53 2.97 -4.61 -4.59
N LYS A 54 3.98 -5.46 -4.79
CA LYS A 54 4.36 -6.51 -3.83
C LYS A 54 4.79 -5.91 -2.48
N ARG A 55 5.62 -4.86 -2.49
CA ARG A 55 6.07 -4.19 -1.25
C ARG A 55 4.91 -3.53 -0.51
N LEU A 56 4.03 -2.82 -1.22
CA LEU A 56 2.80 -2.26 -0.67
C LEU A 56 1.87 -3.33 -0.10
N THR A 57 1.73 -4.47 -0.78
CA THR A 57 0.91 -5.59 -0.31
C THR A 57 1.43 -6.17 1.01
N ALA A 58 2.75 -6.31 1.15
CA ALA A 58 3.35 -6.76 2.40
C ALA A 58 3.09 -5.76 3.56
N ILE A 59 3.14 -4.46 3.29
CA ILE A 59 2.78 -3.41 4.26
C ILE A 59 1.31 -3.52 4.65
N LYS A 60 0.40 -3.63 3.66
CA LYS A 60 -1.05 -3.80 3.88
C LYS A 60 -1.35 -4.99 4.79
N GLN A 61 -0.76 -6.14 4.50
CA GLN A 61 -0.95 -7.35 5.31
C GLN A 61 -0.50 -7.16 6.76
N LYS A 62 0.60 -6.44 7.01
CA LYS A 62 1.05 -6.12 8.38
C LYS A 62 0.04 -5.25 9.11
N ILE A 63 -0.54 -4.25 8.45
CA ILE A 63 -1.57 -3.38 9.02
C ILE A 63 -2.84 -4.19 9.34
N GLU A 64 -3.30 -5.01 8.40
CA GLU A 64 -4.50 -5.84 8.57
C GLU A 64 -4.36 -6.88 9.68
N LYS A 65 -3.18 -7.51 9.83
CA LYS A 65 -2.90 -8.41 10.96
C LYS A 65 -3.03 -7.70 12.30
N ARG A 66 -2.57 -6.45 12.40
CA ARG A 66 -2.72 -5.64 13.63
C ARG A 66 -4.17 -5.23 13.89
N LEU A 67 -4.95 -4.98 12.84
CA LEU A 67 -6.39 -4.66 12.96
C LEU A 67 -7.22 -5.86 13.39
N LYS A 68 -6.92 -7.06 12.88
CA LYS A 68 -7.65 -8.29 13.22
C LYS A 68 -7.32 -8.84 14.61
N GLY A 69 -6.24 -8.37 15.24
CA GLY A 69 -5.76 -8.91 16.51
C GLY A 69 -5.09 -10.28 16.35
N ARG A 70 -4.70 -10.91 17.47
CA ARG A 70 -4.37 -12.35 17.46
C ARG A 70 -5.68 -13.13 17.47
N PRO A 71 -5.77 -14.26 16.74
CA PRO A 71 -6.84 -15.23 16.98
C PRO A 71 -6.77 -15.76 18.41
#